data_AF-A0A160T425-F1
#
_entry.id   AF-A0A160T425-F1
#
_cell.length_a   1.000
_cell.length_b   1.000
_cell.length_c   1.000
_cell.angle_alpha   90.00
_cell.angle_beta   90.00
_cell.angle_gamma   90.00
#
_symmetry.space_group_name_H-M   'P 1'
#
loop_
_entity.id
_entity.type
_entity.pdbx_description
1 polymer ?
#
loop_
_entity_poly.entity_id
_entity_poly.type
_entity_poly.pdbx_seq_one_letter_code
_entity_poly.pdbx_strand_id
1 'polypeptide(L)' 'MNLSIRYGLPFVSAEIEYNGRTQKLDNVLLDTGSAGTLFQVDRLMEIDLRMEPQDLVRRIRGVGGTEFVFS' A
#
# COMPACT_ATOMS: atom_id res chain seq x y z
N MET A 1 17.28 -6.44 4.84
CA MET A 1 16.26 -6.06 3.84
C MET A 1 16.73 -6.57 2.49
N ASN A 2 15.91 -7.33 1.77
CA ASN A 2 16.26 -7.87 0.45
C ASN A 2 15.55 -7.03 -0.62
N LEU A 3 16.30 -6.38 -1.50
CA LEU A 3 15.77 -5.54 -2.59
C LEU A 3 15.90 -6.30 -3.91
N SER A 4 14.77 -6.49 -4.59
CA SER A 4 14.70 -7.03 -5.95
C SER A 4 14.60 -5.87 -6.93
N ILE A 5 15.68 -5.57 -7.65
CA ILE A 5 15.65 -4.56 -8.73
C ILE A 5 15.10 -5.17 -10.01
N ARG A 6 14.00 -4.63 -10.54
CA ARG A 6 13.37 -5.08 -11.79
C ARG A 6 13.04 -3.87 -12.66
N TYR A 7 13.52 -3.86 -13.91
CA TYR A 7 13.34 -2.72 -14.82
C TYR A 7 13.81 -1.37 -14.22
N GLY A 8 14.85 -1.40 -13.38
CA GLY A 8 15.38 -0.22 -12.68
C GLY A 8 14.58 0.21 -11.44
N LEU A 9 13.50 -0.50 -11.08
CA LEU A 9 12.67 -0.19 -9.92
C LEU A 9 12.97 -1.13 -8.74
N PRO A 10 13.11 -0.61 -7.50
CA PRO A 10 13.36 -1.42 -6.32
C PRO A 10 12.07 -1.99 -5.74
N PHE A 11 11.97 -3.32 -5.67
CA PHE A 11 10.85 -4.01 -5.03
C PHE A 11 11.28 -4.75 -3.78
N VAL A 12 10.37 -4.82 -2.82
CA VAL A 12 10.53 -5.59 -1.58
C VAL A 12 9.29 -6.41 -1.28
N SER A 13 9.44 -7.34 -0.34
CA SER A 13 8.31 -7.99 0.31
C SER A 13 7.97 -7.26 1.61
N ALA A 14 6.69 -7.04 1.86
CA ALA A 14 6.17 -6.47 3.10
C ALA A 14 5.18 -7.43 3.75
N GLU A 15 5.22 -7.52 5.07
CA GLU A 15 4.23 -8.21 5.88
C GLU A 15 3.35 -7.17 6.56
N ILE A 16 2.03 -7.29 6.37
CA ILE A 16 1.03 -6.36 6.91
C ILE A 16 0.22 -7.13 7.94
N GLU A 17 0.19 -6.63 9.17
CA GLU A 17 -0.66 -7.15 10.23
C GLU A 17 -1.81 -6.18 10.51
N TYR A 18 -3.04 -6.69 10.57
CA TYR A 18 -4.24 -5.94 10.93
C TYR A 18 -5.19 -6.84 11.72
N ASN A 19 -5.60 -6.39 12.92
CA ASN A 19 -6.50 -7.14 13.80
C ASN A 19 -6.09 -8.62 14.01
N GLY A 20 -4.79 -8.88 14.18
CA GLY A 20 -4.23 -10.21 14.38
C GLY A 20 -4.22 -11.11 13.13
N ARG A 21 -4.60 -10.58 11.97
CA ARG A 21 -4.48 -11.24 10.66
C ARG A 21 -3.28 -10.66 9.92
N THR A 22 -2.57 -11.51 9.19
CA THR A 22 -1.33 -11.13 8.51
C THR A 22 -1.42 -11.45 7.02
N GLN A 23 -0.96 -10.54 6.17
CA GLN A 23 -0.81 -10.73 4.72
C GLN A 23 0.60 -10.38 4.28
N LYS A 24 1.21 -11.26 3.48
CA LYS A 24 2.48 -10.98 2.81
C LYS A 24 2.23 -10.45 1.40
N LEU A 25 2.88 -9.35 1.04
CA LEU A 25 2.87 -8.76 -0.30
C LEU A 25 4.30 -8.72 -0.85
N ASP A 26 4.58 -9.54 -1.88
CA ASP A 26 5.95 -9.69 -2.41
C ASP A 26 6.37 -8.66 -3.46
N ASN A 27 5.44 -7.83 -3.95
CA ASN A 27 5.66 -6.89 -5.04
C ASN A 27 5.38 -5.44 -4.61
N VAL A 28 5.95 -5.04 -3.48
CA VAL A 28 5.84 -3.66 -2.99
C VAL A 28 6.96 -2.83 -3.58
N LEU A 29 6.60 -1.75 -4.28
CA LEU A 29 7.56 -0.79 -4.81
C LEU A 29 8.10 0.08 -3.66
N LEU A 30 9.42 0.18 -3.53
CA LEU A 30 10.04 1.15 -2.64
C LEU A 30 10.10 2.50 -3.36
N ASP A 31 9.08 3.33 -3.16
CA ASP A 31 8.91 4.59 -3.87
C ASP A 31 9.37 5.79 -3.04
N THR A 32 10.52 6.36 -3.38
CA THR A 32 11.05 7.58 -2.74
C THR A 32 10.34 8.85 -3.20
N GLY A 33 9.55 8.80 -4.27
CA GLY A 33 8.76 9.90 -4.80
C GLY A 33 7.36 10.01 -4.19
N SER A 34 6.93 9.01 -3.42
CA SER A 34 5.63 9.02 -2.76
C SER A 34 5.68 9.79 -1.44
N ALA A 35 4.62 10.55 -1.15
CA ALA A 35 4.46 11.25 0.13
C ALA A 35 4.08 10.33 1.30
N GLY A 36 3.68 9.09 1.00
CA GLY A 36 3.27 8.11 2.00
C GLY A 36 3.28 6.69 1.46
N THR A 37 3.01 5.72 2.33
CA THR A 37 2.85 4.32 1.92
C THR A 37 1.40 4.09 1.49
N LEU A 38 1.20 3.50 0.32
CA LEU A 38 -0.11 3.22 -0.25
C LEU A 38 -0.19 1.74 -0.63
N PHE A 39 -1.30 1.11 -0.27
CA PHE A 39 -1.62 -0.26 -0.65
C PHE A 39 -2.97 -0.30 -1.38
N GLN A 40 -3.09 -1.20 -2.35
CA GLN A 40 -4.36 -1.45 -3.00
C GLN A 40 -5.31 -2.12 -2.01
N VAL A 41 -6.46 -1.50 -1.77
CA VAL A 41 -7.48 -1.97 -0.81
C VAL A 41 -7.89 -3.41 -1.12
N ASP A 42 -8.05 -3.75 -2.40
CA ASP A 42 -8.46 -5.08 -2.83
C ASP A 42 -7.50 -6.19 -2.36
N ARG A 43 -6.21 -5.88 -2.21
CA ARG A 43 -5.20 -6.84 -1.71
C ARG A 43 -5.28 -7.04 -0.19
N LEU A 44 -5.78 -6.04 0.53
CA LEU A 44 -5.87 -6.07 1.99
C LEU A 44 -7.23 -6.57 2.50
N MET A 45 -8.22 -6.70 1.61
CA MET A 45 -9.49 -7.37 1.93
C MET A 45 -9.29 -8.82 2.39
N GLU A 46 -8.19 -9.48 2.00
CA GLU A 46 -7.83 -10.84 2.43
C GLU A 46 -7.60 -10.94 3.95
N ILE A 47 -7.18 -9.84 4.59
CA ILE A 47 -7.03 -9.73 6.06
C ILE A 47 -8.15 -8.92 6.71
N ASP A 48 -9.25 -8.73 5.99
CA ASP A 48 -10.44 -8.00 6.46
C ASP A 48 -10.17 -6.53 6.77
N LEU A 49 -9.12 -5.96 6.18
CA LEU A 49 -8.88 -4.52 6.22
C LEU A 49 -9.75 -3.88 5.15
N ARG A 50 -10.78 -3.17 5.61
CA ARG A 50 -11.75 -2.44 4.80
C ARG A 50 -11.87 -1.02 5.33
N MET A 51 -12.43 -0.15 4.51
CA MET A 51 -12.77 1.20 4.95
C MET A 51 -13.93 1.13 5.95
N GLU A 52 -13.75 1.75 7.10
CA GLU A 52 -14.75 1.88 8.16
C GLU A 52 -15.32 3.31 8.22
N PRO A 53 -16.51 3.52 8.80
CA PRO A 53 -17.15 4.85 8.82
C PRO A 53 -16.33 5.96 9.49
N GLN A 54 -15.44 5.60 10.42
CA GLN A 54 -14.56 6.53 11.12
C GLN A 54 -13.27 6.89 10.37
N ASP A 55 -12.95 6.18 9.29
CA ASP A 55 -11.70 6.39 8.57
C ASP A 55 -11.70 7.74 7.85
N LEU A 56 -10.53 8.37 7.82
CA LEU A 56 -10.38 9.66 7.17
C LEU A 56 -10.15 9.47 5.68
N VAL A 57 -11.12 9.90 4.87
CA VAL A 57 -10.90 10.01 3.42
C VAL A 57 -9.94 11.15 3.14
N ARG A 58 -8.84 10.80 2.48
CA ARG A 58 -7.80 11.74 2.03
C ARG A 58 -7.76 11.78 0.52
N ARG A 59 -7.24 12.89 0.01
CA ARG A 59 -7.01 13.10 -1.41
C ARG A 59 -5.51 13.12 -1.67
N ILE A 60 -5.06 12.28 -2.58
CA ILE A 60 -3.67 12.24 -3.05
C ILE A 60 -3.59 12.70 -4.49
N ARG A 61 -2.43 13.19 -4.93
CA ARG A 61 -2.19 13.64 -6.30
C ARG A 61 -0.86 13.07 -6.81
N GLY A 62 -0.90 12.46 -7.98
CA GLY A 62 0.26 11.94 -8.69
C GLY A 62 0.22 12.33 -10.17
N VAL A 63 1.05 11.67 -10.97
CA VAL A 63 1.14 11.89 -12.43
C VAL A 63 -0.20 11.64 -13.11
N GLY A 64 -0.92 10.59 -12.71
CA GLY A 64 -2.23 10.22 -13.26
C GLY A 64 -3.39 11.13 -12.83
N GLY A 65 -3.15 12.14 -12.00
CA GLY A 65 -4.17 13.03 -11.47
C GLY A 65 -4.42 12.83 -9.99
N THR A 66 -5.68 12.79 -9.59
CA THR A 66 -6.12 12.82 -8.19
C THR A 66 -6.83 11.51 -7.85
N GLU A 67 -6.49 10.92 -6.71
CA GLU A 67 -7.13 9.71 -6.17
C GLU A 67 -7.60 9.94 -4.73
N PHE A 68 -8.52 9.10 -4.28
CA PHE A 68 -9.03 9.09 -2.90
C PHE A 68 -8.56 7.82 -2.19
N VAL A 69 -8.07 8.00 -0.97
CA VAL A 69 -7.56 6.92 -0.10
C VAL A 69 -8.14 7.10 1.30
N PHE A 70 -8.05 6.08 2.13
CA PHE A 70 -8.42 6.17 3.55
C PHE A 70 -7.23 5.80 4.45
N SER A 71 -7.28 6.26 5.69
CA SER A 71 -6.27 6.04 6.73
C SER A 71 -6.89 6.04 8.11
#